data_AF-A0A955NVF2-F1
#
_entry.id   AF-A0A955NVF2-F1
#
_cell.length_a   1.000
_cell.length_b   1.000
_cell.length_c   1.000
_cell.angle_alpha   90.00
_cell.angle_beta   90.00
_cell.angle_gamma   90.00
#
_symmetry.space_group_name_H-M   'P 1'
#
loop_
_entity.id
_entity.type
_entity.pdbx_description
1 polymer ?
#
loop_
_entity_poly.entity_id
_entity_poly.type
_entity_poly.pdbx_seq_one_letter_code
_entity_poly.pdbx_strand_id
1 'polypeptide(L)'
;MSAGLDGKTRRFKLDGQVLTKSADLYGHLRAVFFSPEDLEFISGSPNVRRRALDLGLCQKRPRMIGHLLDYRRVLKQRNATLKQNSRNKDIAALLQAWEPMLVKEGAKIISERAQYTLQLMGFAADYYSYLTGAEERLECEYRCSGTRHHWKAPDEIPDTATLEEALTKNLHAHLERDLAMKTTTCGPHRDD
;
A
#
# COMPACT_ATOMS: atom_id res chain seq x y z
N MET A 1 22.25 16.28 -4.90
CA MET A 1 21.74 15.13 -5.69
C MET A 1 21.84 15.45 -7.17
N SER A 2 22.27 14.50 -8.02
CA SER A 2 22.28 14.66 -9.47
C SER A 2 21.71 13.43 -10.15
N ALA A 3 20.90 13.61 -11.20
CA ALA A 3 20.39 12.54 -12.05
C ALA A 3 20.93 12.68 -13.47
N GLY A 4 21.28 11.57 -14.11
CA GLY A 4 21.78 11.55 -15.48
C GLY A 4 21.45 10.23 -16.18
N LEU A 5 21.69 10.17 -17.48
CA LEU A 5 21.56 8.95 -18.28
C LEU A 5 22.96 8.36 -18.53
N ASP A 6 23.07 7.04 -18.35
CA ASP A 6 24.21 6.24 -18.80
C ASP A 6 23.73 5.31 -19.91
N GLY A 7 23.86 5.75 -21.16
CA GLY A 7 23.21 5.11 -22.28
C GLY A 7 21.68 5.11 -22.10
N LYS A 8 21.08 3.91 -21.95
CA LYS A 8 19.62 3.74 -21.74
C LYS A 8 19.20 3.68 -20.26
N THR A 9 20.15 3.70 -19.33
CA THR A 9 19.91 3.47 -17.90
C THR A 9 19.93 4.77 -17.10
N ARG A 10 18.93 4.97 -16.24
CA ARG A 10 18.89 6.13 -15.33
C ARG A 10 19.88 5.92 -14.20
N ARG A 11 20.78 6.89 -13.98
CA ARG A 11 21.77 6.89 -12.90
C ARG A 11 21.48 8.04 -11.95
N PHE A 12 21.45 7.73 -10.66
CA PHE A 12 21.25 8.72 -9.61
C PHE A 12 22.50 8.80 -8.73
N LYS A 13 22.89 10.00 -8.34
CA LYS A 13 23.97 10.23 -7.37
C LYS A 13 23.48 11.07 -6.20
N LEU A 14 23.84 10.64 -5.00
CA LEU A 14 23.67 11.38 -3.76
C LEU A 14 25.07 11.64 -3.19
N ASP A 15 25.41 12.91 -2.98
CA ASP A 15 26.72 13.35 -2.46
C ASP A 15 27.92 12.70 -3.17
N GLY A 16 27.83 12.59 -4.50
CA GLY A 16 28.86 11.99 -5.36
C GLY A 16 28.82 10.46 -5.47
N GLN A 17 28.12 9.77 -4.56
CA GLN A 17 27.96 8.32 -4.59
C GLN A 17 26.81 7.89 -5.51
N VAL A 18 27.05 6.89 -6.35
CA VAL A 18 26.03 6.32 -7.23
C VAL A 18 25.07 5.47 -6.42
N LEU A 19 23.79 5.80 -6.48
CA LEU A 19 22.73 5.00 -5.87
C LEU A 19 22.46 3.75 -6.70
N THR A 20 22.29 2.62 -6.04
CA THR A 20 22.04 1.32 -6.70
C THR A 20 20.56 1.08 -6.94
N LYS A 21 19.67 1.68 -6.13
CA LYS A 21 18.22 1.55 -6.28
C LYS A 21 17.59 2.94 -6.30
N SER A 22 16.61 3.14 -7.18
CA SER A 22 15.80 4.36 -7.17
C SER A 22 15.02 4.55 -5.86
N ALA A 23 14.80 3.45 -5.13
CA ALA A 23 14.27 3.45 -3.77
C ALA A 23 15.12 4.28 -2.77
N ASP A 24 16.43 4.37 -3.02
CA ASP A 24 17.36 5.08 -2.15
C ASP A 24 17.24 6.62 -2.31
N LEU A 25 16.39 7.10 -3.24
CA LEU A 25 16.07 8.52 -3.39
C LEU A 25 15.02 9.00 -2.39
N TYR A 26 14.16 8.10 -1.90
CA TYR A 26 13.08 8.50 -0.98
C TYR A 26 13.68 9.00 0.34
N GLY A 27 13.27 10.21 0.75
CA GLY A 27 13.77 10.87 1.96
C GLY A 27 14.90 11.87 1.72
N HIS A 28 15.56 11.86 0.56
CA HIS A 28 16.63 12.81 0.23
C HIS A 28 16.18 13.97 -0.66
N LEU A 29 15.10 13.79 -1.41
CA LEU A 29 14.46 14.85 -2.19
C LEU A 29 12.98 14.91 -1.82
N ARG A 30 12.54 16.07 -1.30
CA ARG A 30 11.12 16.36 -1.04
C ARG A 30 10.65 17.31 -2.14
N ALA A 31 9.85 16.79 -3.06
CA ALA A 31 9.31 17.56 -4.16
C ALA A 31 7.84 17.15 -4.38
N VAL A 32 7.02 18.14 -4.70
CA VAL A 32 5.63 17.94 -5.13
C VAL A 32 5.54 18.43 -6.57
N PHE A 33 5.05 17.58 -7.45
CA PHE A 33 4.80 17.90 -8.85
C PHE A 33 3.29 17.91 -9.06
N PHE A 34 2.78 18.99 -9.65
CA PHE A 34 1.38 19.12 -10.00
C PHE A 34 1.20 18.98 -11.50
N SER A 35 0.24 18.15 -11.90
CA SER A 35 -0.05 17.82 -13.29
C SER A 35 -1.55 17.62 -13.53
N PRO A 36 -2.06 17.85 -14.75
CA PRO A 36 -3.47 17.56 -15.07
C PRO A 36 -3.87 16.11 -14.75
N GLU A 37 -2.92 15.18 -14.83
CA GLU A 37 -3.09 13.77 -14.49
C GLU A 37 -3.38 13.53 -12.99
N ASP A 38 -3.13 14.52 -12.11
CA ASP A 38 -3.42 14.40 -10.68
C ASP A 38 -4.92 14.22 -10.40
N LEU A 39 -5.80 14.62 -11.33
CA LEU A 39 -7.23 14.36 -11.24
C LEU A 39 -7.57 12.87 -11.26
N GLU A 40 -6.67 12.01 -11.76
CA GLU A 40 -6.82 10.55 -11.67
C GLU A 40 -6.76 10.05 -10.23
N PHE A 41 -6.19 10.81 -9.29
CA PHE A 41 -6.27 10.46 -7.89
C PHE A 41 -7.72 10.40 -7.39
N ILE A 42 -8.55 11.33 -7.86
CA ILE A 42 -9.95 11.46 -7.46
C ILE A 42 -10.83 10.50 -8.26
N SER A 43 -10.73 10.54 -9.59
CA SER A 43 -11.63 9.80 -10.49
C SER A 43 -11.12 8.44 -10.95
N GLY A 44 -9.85 8.14 -10.66
CA GLY A 44 -9.20 6.93 -11.16
C GLY A 44 -9.45 5.67 -10.34
N SER A 45 -8.75 4.61 -10.71
CA SER A 45 -8.88 3.31 -10.06
C SER A 45 -8.23 3.28 -8.66
N PRO A 46 -8.62 2.33 -7.79
CA PRO A 46 -7.95 2.11 -6.49
C PRO A 46 -6.43 1.93 -6.60
N ASN A 47 -5.94 1.42 -7.75
CA ASN A 47 -4.51 1.26 -7.97
C ASN A 47 -3.78 2.59 -8.11
N VAL A 48 -4.42 3.60 -8.72
CA VAL A 48 -3.87 4.96 -8.84
C VAL A 48 -3.80 5.60 -7.46
N ARG A 49 -4.89 5.56 -6.68
CA ARG A 49 -4.93 6.04 -5.29
C ARG A 49 -3.89 5.39 -4.40
N ARG A 50 -3.83 4.06 -4.36
CA ARG A 50 -2.81 3.33 -3.58
C ARG A 50 -1.39 3.70 -3.97
N ARG A 51 -1.13 3.88 -5.27
CA ARG A 51 0.21 4.30 -5.74
C ARG A 51 0.55 5.70 -5.27
N ALA A 52 -0.38 6.66 -5.36
CA ALA A 52 -0.17 8.02 -4.88
C ALA A 52 0.05 8.04 -3.35
N LEU A 53 -0.77 7.30 -2.60
CA LEU A 53 -0.62 7.14 -1.15
C LEU A 53 0.71 6.48 -0.77
N ASP A 54 1.12 5.41 -1.45
CA ASP A 54 2.42 4.75 -1.21
C ASP A 54 3.59 5.72 -1.47
N LEU A 55 3.51 6.54 -2.53
CA LEU A 55 4.53 7.54 -2.83
C LEU A 55 4.62 8.62 -1.75
N GLY A 56 3.48 9.20 -1.36
CA GLY A 56 3.41 10.20 -0.30
C GLY A 56 3.89 9.64 1.05
N LEU A 57 3.48 8.42 1.38
CA LEU A 57 3.90 7.72 2.59
C LEU A 57 5.41 7.43 2.59
N CYS A 58 5.99 6.97 1.48
CA CYS A 58 7.43 6.76 1.38
C CYS A 58 8.24 8.07 1.45
N GLN A 59 7.70 9.20 0.99
CA GLN A 59 8.33 10.50 1.19
C GLN A 59 8.32 10.93 2.66
N LYS A 60 7.22 10.67 3.39
CA LYS A 60 7.09 10.97 4.83
C LYS A 60 7.90 10.02 5.71
N ARG A 61 7.85 8.71 5.40
CA ARG A 61 8.47 7.61 6.15
C ARG A 61 9.23 6.69 5.18
N PRO A 62 10.50 6.99 4.84
CA PRO A 62 11.28 6.22 3.86
C PRO A 62 11.35 4.71 4.13
N ARG A 63 11.33 4.29 5.40
CA ARG A 63 11.32 2.87 5.81
C ARG A 63 10.15 2.07 5.23
N MET A 64 9.03 2.71 4.89
CA MET A 64 7.86 2.05 4.29
C MET A 64 8.15 1.38 2.96
N ILE A 65 9.21 1.80 2.25
CA ILE A 65 9.61 1.14 1.02
C ILE A 65 10.01 -0.33 1.26
N GLY A 66 10.66 -0.63 2.38
CA GLY A 66 11.04 -1.98 2.76
C GLY A 66 9.80 -2.85 2.96
N HIS A 67 8.85 -2.38 3.77
CA HIS A 67 7.59 -3.05 4.04
C HIS A 67 6.79 -3.34 2.76
N LEU A 68 6.68 -2.34 1.86
CA LEU A 68 6.01 -2.52 0.56
C LEU A 68 6.70 -3.54 -0.34
N LEU A 69 8.03 -3.53 -0.40
CA LEU A 69 8.80 -4.47 -1.21
C LEU A 69 8.73 -5.90 -0.67
N ASP A 70 8.87 -6.08 0.64
CA ASP A 70 8.76 -7.38 1.30
C ASP A 70 7.35 -7.95 1.14
N TYR A 71 6.31 -7.14 1.36
CA TYR A 71 4.93 -7.54 1.13
C TYR A 71 4.69 -7.97 -0.32
N ARG A 72 5.11 -7.17 -1.31
CA ARG A 72 4.98 -7.50 -2.74
C ARG A 72 5.72 -8.80 -3.10
N ARG A 73 6.90 -9.03 -2.53
CA ARG A 73 7.67 -10.26 -2.74
C ARG A 73 6.90 -11.47 -2.23
N VAL A 74 6.42 -11.43 -0.98
CA VAL A 74 5.69 -12.55 -0.37
C VAL A 74 4.36 -12.80 -1.06
N LEU A 75 3.61 -11.74 -1.39
CA LEU A 75 2.38 -11.83 -2.16
C LEU A 75 2.60 -12.50 -3.52
N LYS A 76 3.70 -12.17 -4.21
CA LYS A 76 4.08 -12.82 -5.48
C LYS A 76 4.33 -14.31 -5.30
N GLN A 77 5.03 -14.71 -4.24
CA GLN A 77 5.29 -16.13 -3.93
C GLN A 77 4.00 -16.87 -3.60
N ARG A 78 3.15 -16.33 -2.71
CA ARG A 78 1.85 -16.91 -2.39
C ARG A 78 0.98 -17.07 -3.65
N ASN A 79 0.91 -16.05 -4.51
CA ASN A 79 0.16 -16.12 -5.77
C ASN A 79 0.77 -17.11 -6.77
N ALA A 80 2.08 -17.35 -6.74
CA ALA A 80 2.70 -18.41 -7.53
C ALA A 80 2.30 -19.79 -7.00
N THR A 81 2.30 -19.99 -5.67
CA THR A 81 1.80 -21.21 -5.03
C THR A 81 0.33 -21.46 -5.35
N LEU A 82 -0.53 -20.44 -5.32
CA LEU A 82 -1.96 -20.57 -5.70
C LEU A 82 -2.17 -20.99 -7.16
N LYS A 83 -1.21 -20.69 -8.05
CA LYS A 83 -1.27 -21.10 -9.46
C LYS A 83 -0.75 -22.51 -9.68
N GLN A 84 0.01 -23.07 -8.74
CA GLN A 84 0.41 -24.47 -8.76
C GLN A 84 -0.84 -25.36 -8.56
N ASN A 85 -0.85 -26.52 -9.20
CA ASN A 85 -2.06 -27.32 -9.44
C ASN A 85 -2.83 -27.66 -8.14
N SER A 86 -4.14 -27.42 -8.12
CA SER A 86 -5.04 -27.64 -6.96
C SER A 86 -5.19 -29.11 -6.53
N ARG A 87 -4.57 -30.04 -7.26
CA ARG A 87 -4.49 -31.47 -6.92
C ARG A 87 -3.40 -31.79 -5.89
N ASN A 88 -2.57 -30.81 -5.50
CA ASN A 88 -1.62 -30.99 -4.43
C ASN A 88 -2.35 -30.93 -3.08
N LYS A 89 -2.45 -32.08 -2.40
CA LYS A 89 -3.10 -32.19 -1.09
C LYS A 89 -2.44 -31.31 -0.01
N ASP A 90 -1.19 -30.91 -0.22
CA ASP A 90 -0.41 -30.10 0.73
C ASP A 90 -0.38 -28.61 0.37
N ILE A 91 -1.15 -28.16 -0.62
CA ILE A 91 -1.14 -26.75 -1.06
C ILE A 91 -1.48 -25.79 0.08
N ALA A 92 -2.36 -26.18 1.00
CA ALA A 92 -2.72 -25.39 2.16
C ALA A 92 -1.51 -25.14 3.09
N ALA A 93 -0.71 -26.18 3.37
CA ALA A 93 0.50 -26.06 4.19
C ALA A 93 1.56 -25.18 3.51
N LEU A 94 1.70 -25.29 2.18
CA LEU A 94 2.60 -24.43 1.41
C LEU A 94 2.16 -22.96 1.43
N LEU A 95 0.86 -22.69 1.42
CA LEU A 95 0.32 -21.33 1.51
C LEU A 95 0.55 -20.72 2.90
N GLN A 96 0.36 -21.50 3.97
CA GLN A 96 0.60 -21.07 5.35
C GLN A 96 2.04 -20.63 5.60
N ALA A 97 3.03 -21.20 4.91
CA ALA A 97 4.43 -20.78 5.04
C ALA A 97 4.68 -19.30 4.68
N TRP A 98 3.82 -18.71 3.84
CA TRP A 98 3.93 -17.30 3.45
C TRP A 98 3.16 -16.35 4.37
N GLU A 99 2.17 -16.86 5.11
CA GLU A 99 1.23 -16.03 5.88
C GLU A 99 1.89 -15.18 6.97
N PRO A 100 2.85 -15.67 7.78
CA PRO A 100 3.45 -14.86 8.84
C PRO A 100 4.08 -13.56 8.31
N MET A 101 4.82 -13.65 7.20
CA MET A 101 5.45 -12.46 6.60
C MET A 101 4.42 -11.60 5.86
N LEU A 102 3.44 -12.21 5.19
CA LEU A 102 2.39 -11.48 4.49
C LEU A 102 1.52 -10.66 5.47
N VAL A 103 1.17 -11.26 6.61
CA VAL A 103 0.36 -10.65 7.67
C VAL A 103 1.14 -9.52 8.34
N LYS A 104 2.36 -9.80 8.81
CA LYS A 104 3.21 -8.83 9.49
C LYS A 104 3.46 -7.58 8.66
N GLU A 105 3.86 -7.76 7.40
CA GLU A 105 4.14 -6.63 6.52
C GLU A 105 2.83 -5.97 6.04
N GLY A 106 1.77 -6.76 5.87
CA GLY A 106 0.45 -6.28 5.48
C GLY A 106 -0.19 -5.38 6.53
N ALA A 107 -0.15 -5.76 7.81
CA ALA A 107 -0.73 -5.00 8.91
C ALA A 107 -0.03 -3.64 9.09
N LYS A 108 1.30 -3.60 8.94
CA LYS A 108 2.05 -2.33 8.95
C LYS A 108 1.62 -1.42 7.82
N ILE A 109 1.50 -1.94 6.60
CA ILE A 109 1.04 -1.15 5.45
C ILE A 109 -0.37 -0.62 5.68
N ILE A 110 -1.29 -1.46 6.18
CA ILE A 110 -2.67 -1.06 6.50
C ILE A 110 -2.66 0.08 7.51
N SER A 111 -1.97 -0.10 8.65
CA SER A 111 -1.93 0.90 9.73
C SER A 111 -1.38 2.24 9.23
N GLU A 112 -0.24 2.22 8.56
CA GLU A 112 0.46 3.41 8.08
C GLU A 112 -0.31 4.12 6.97
N ARG A 113 -0.91 3.35 6.05
CA ARG A 113 -1.70 3.93 4.96
C ARG A 113 -3.00 4.52 5.49
N ALA A 114 -3.72 3.83 6.37
CA ALA A 114 -4.94 4.36 6.98
C ALA A 114 -4.66 5.66 7.76
N GLN A 115 -3.61 5.67 8.61
CA GLN A 115 -3.21 6.87 9.34
C GLN A 115 -2.85 8.03 8.40
N TYR A 116 -2.06 7.75 7.36
CA TYR A 116 -1.65 8.76 6.40
C TYR A 116 -2.84 9.32 5.61
N THR A 117 -3.73 8.46 5.12
CA THR A 117 -4.93 8.86 4.37
C THR A 117 -5.82 9.74 5.22
N LEU A 118 -6.17 9.32 6.43
CA LEU A 118 -7.11 10.08 7.27
C LEU A 118 -6.53 11.42 7.74
N GLN A 119 -5.22 11.49 8.00
CA GLN A 119 -4.54 12.77 8.25
C GLN A 119 -4.56 13.69 7.03
N LEU A 120 -4.21 13.16 5.86
CA LEU A 120 -4.19 13.91 4.60
C LEU A 120 -5.58 14.47 4.28
N MET A 121 -6.61 13.67 4.49
CA MET A 121 -7.99 14.03 4.16
C MET A 121 -8.59 15.04 5.13
N GLY A 122 -8.14 15.05 6.38
CA GLY A 122 -8.45 16.15 7.31
C GLY A 122 -7.99 17.49 6.75
N PHE A 123 -6.71 17.59 6.36
CA PHE A 123 -6.20 18.82 5.73
C PHE A 123 -6.92 19.14 4.42
N ALA A 124 -7.17 18.13 3.57
CA ALA A 124 -7.86 18.32 2.30
C ALA A 124 -9.29 18.86 2.50
N ALA A 125 -10.01 18.39 3.52
CA ALA A 125 -11.35 18.86 3.83
C ALA A 125 -11.37 20.32 4.27
N ASP A 126 -10.38 20.76 5.07
CA ASP A 126 -10.25 22.15 5.49
C ASP A 126 -10.01 23.07 4.28
N TYR A 127 -9.07 22.69 3.39
CA TYR A 127 -8.81 23.46 2.16
C TYR A 127 -10.01 23.45 1.20
N TYR A 128 -10.69 22.30 1.07
CA TYR A 128 -11.86 22.19 0.20
C TYR A 128 -12.99 23.10 0.69
N SER A 129 -13.29 23.06 1.99
CA SER A 129 -14.29 23.93 2.61
C SER A 129 -13.96 25.40 2.43
N TYR A 130 -12.68 25.79 2.59
CA TYR A 130 -12.23 27.15 2.34
C TYR A 130 -12.47 27.59 0.87
N LEU A 131 -12.20 26.72 -0.11
CA LEU A 131 -12.35 27.01 -1.53
C LEU A 131 -13.81 27.08 -1.98
N THR A 132 -14.70 26.30 -1.37
CA THR A 132 -16.13 26.24 -1.71
C THR A 132 -17.00 27.19 -0.88
N GLY A 133 -16.40 28.02 -0.01
CA GLY A 133 -17.18 28.87 0.89
C GLY A 133 -18.03 28.08 1.90
N ALA A 134 -17.58 26.86 2.25
CA ALA A 134 -18.28 25.92 3.13
C ALA A 134 -19.65 25.41 2.62
N GLU A 135 -19.95 25.57 1.33
CA GLU A 135 -21.18 25.03 0.73
C GLU A 135 -21.11 23.51 0.51
N GLU A 136 -19.91 22.96 0.37
CA GLU A 136 -19.66 21.54 0.15
C GLU A 136 -18.70 20.97 1.19
N ARG A 137 -18.87 19.69 1.52
CA ARG A 137 -18.01 18.94 2.44
C ARG A 137 -17.31 17.80 1.72
N LEU A 138 -15.99 17.72 1.88
CA LEU A 138 -15.20 16.57 1.49
C LEU A 138 -15.19 15.54 2.62
N GLU A 139 -15.58 14.30 2.31
CA GLU A 139 -15.48 13.16 3.23
C GLU A 139 -14.58 12.08 2.63
N CYS A 140 -13.88 11.35 3.50
CA CYS A 140 -13.04 10.23 3.10
C CYS A 140 -13.07 9.13 4.16
N GLU A 141 -12.90 7.90 3.71
CA GLU A 141 -12.67 6.73 4.55
C GLU A 141 -11.61 5.84 3.92
N TYR A 142 -10.86 5.12 4.73
CA TYR A 142 -9.93 4.08 4.26
C TYR A 142 -10.63 2.73 4.30
N ARG A 143 -10.82 2.07 3.14
CA ARG A 143 -11.46 0.76 3.05
C ARG A 143 -10.40 -0.34 3.02
N CYS A 144 -10.29 -1.06 4.13
CA CYS A 144 -9.36 -2.17 4.25
C CYS A 144 -9.99 -3.50 3.83
N SER A 145 -9.60 -4.00 2.65
CA SER A 145 -9.95 -5.34 2.18
C SER A 145 -9.33 -6.41 3.09
N GLY A 146 -8.14 -6.13 3.65
CA GLY A 146 -7.42 -7.03 4.53
C GLY A 146 -8.16 -7.39 5.82
N THR A 147 -8.88 -6.45 6.43
CA THR A 147 -9.63 -6.69 7.68
C THR A 147 -11.15 -6.68 7.48
N ARG A 148 -11.65 -6.26 6.30
CA ARG A 148 -13.07 -5.96 6.05
C ARG A 148 -13.64 -4.85 6.92
N HIS A 149 -12.79 -3.88 7.27
CA HIS A 149 -13.17 -2.68 8.02
C HIS A 149 -12.96 -1.44 7.16
N HIS A 150 -13.61 -0.36 7.56
CA HIS A 150 -13.32 0.98 7.06
C HIS A 150 -13.19 1.92 8.24
N TRP A 151 -12.34 2.93 8.10
CA TRP A 151 -12.08 3.93 9.14
C TRP A 151 -12.22 5.33 8.57
N LYS A 152 -12.81 6.21 9.36
CA LYS A 152 -13.05 7.63 9.05
C LYS A 152 -12.23 8.56 9.93
N ALA A 153 -11.73 8.08 11.07
CA ALA A 153 -10.85 8.84 11.93
C ALA A 153 -9.60 8.05 12.36
N PRO A 154 -8.44 8.71 12.58
CA PRO A 154 -7.19 8.04 12.93
C PRO A 154 -7.24 7.21 14.23
N ASP A 155 -8.07 7.61 15.19
CA ASP A 155 -8.26 6.96 16.49
C ASP A 155 -9.13 5.68 16.41
N GLU A 156 -9.85 5.48 15.31
CA GLU A 156 -10.58 4.22 15.04
C GLU A 156 -9.66 3.10 14.56
N ILE A 157 -8.42 3.43 14.14
CA ILE A 157 -7.48 2.47 13.58
C ILE A 157 -6.91 1.61 14.71
N PRO A 158 -7.10 0.27 14.67
CA PRO A 158 -6.55 -0.62 15.68
C PRO A 158 -5.02 -0.63 15.67
N ASP A 159 -4.43 -1.09 16.78
CA ASP A 159 -3.00 -1.36 16.82
C ASP A 159 -2.59 -2.46 15.82
N THR A 160 -1.29 -2.54 15.55
CA THR A 160 -0.77 -3.47 14.54
C THR A 160 -1.04 -4.93 14.89
N ALA A 161 -1.02 -5.32 16.17
CA ALA A 161 -1.28 -6.71 16.56
C ALA A 161 -2.72 -7.11 16.25
N THR A 162 -3.67 -6.25 16.57
CA THR A 162 -5.10 -6.43 16.25
C THR A 162 -5.31 -6.51 14.73
N LEU A 163 -4.61 -5.69 13.95
CA LEU A 163 -4.64 -5.75 12.49
C LEU A 163 -4.04 -7.06 11.94
N GLU A 164 -2.95 -7.58 12.53
CA GLU A 164 -2.35 -8.86 12.16
C GLU A 164 -3.32 -10.02 12.39
N GLU A 165 -4.00 -10.05 13.55
CA GLU A 165 -5.01 -11.05 13.87
C GLU A 165 -6.20 -11.01 12.89
N ALA A 166 -6.73 -9.80 12.64
CA ALA A 166 -7.84 -9.60 11.72
C ALA A 166 -7.48 -10.01 10.28
N LEU A 167 -6.28 -9.65 9.82
CA LEU A 167 -5.79 -10.02 8.49
C LEU A 167 -5.57 -11.53 8.37
N THR A 168 -5.01 -12.17 9.40
CA THR A 168 -4.83 -13.63 9.45
C THR A 168 -6.18 -14.34 9.34
N LYS A 169 -7.15 -13.94 10.17
CA LYS A 169 -8.51 -14.50 10.14
C LYS A 169 -9.16 -14.33 8.75
N ASN A 170 -8.98 -13.18 8.13
CA ASN A 170 -9.56 -12.90 6.83
C ASN A 170 -8.88 -13.68 5.69
N LEU A 171 -7.57 -13.86 5.72
CA LEU A 171 -6.84 -14.71 4.77
C LEU A 171 -7.33 -16.15 4.83
N HIS A 172 -7.50 -16.70 6.03
CA HIS A 172 -8.06 -18.04 6.23
C HIS A 172 -9.48 -18.16 5.66
N ALA A 173 -10.35 -17.18 5.94
CA ALA A 173 -11.72 -17.16 5.43
C ALA A 173 -11.79 -17.01 3.89
N HIS A 174 -10.73 -16.51 3.24
CA HIS A 174 -10.64 -16.33 1.80
C HIS A 174 -9.90 -17.47 1.09
N LEU A 175 -9.41 -18.49 1.78
CA LEU A 175 -8.58 -19.55 1.21
C LEU A 175 -9.23 -20.24 -0.01
N GLU A 176 -10.48 -20.69 0.13
CA GLU A 176 -11.23 -21.33 -0.98
C GLU A 176 -11.38 -20.41 -2.18
N ARG A 177 -11.67 -19.13 -1.93
CA ARG A 177 -11.80 -18.11 -2.98
C ARG A 177 -10.46 -17.86 -3.67
N ASP A 178 -9.38 -17.79 -2.89
CA ASP A 178 -8.02 -17.58 -3.40
C ASP A 178 -7.56 -18.75 -4.28
N LEU A 179 -7.89 -19.99 -3.88
CA LEU A 179 -7.63 -21.20 -4.66
C LEU A 179 -8.41 -21.19 -5.98
N ALA A 180 -9.70 -20.86 -5.94
CA ALA A 180 -10.54 -20.77 -7.13
C ALA A 180 -10.06 -19.68 -8.10
N MET A 181 -9.70 -18.51 -7.58
CA MET A 181 -9.26 -17.34 -8.37
C MET A 181 -7.77 -17.37 -8.74
N LYS A 182 -6.99 -18.30 -8.15
CA LYS A 182 -5.53 -18.41 -8.29
C LYS A 182 -4.79 -17.10 -7.99
N THR A 183 -5.31 -16.34 -7.04
CA THR A 183 -4.75 -15.08 -6.58
C THR A 183 -5.24 -14.79 -5.17
N THR A 184 -4.44 -14.07 -4.40
CA THR A 184 -4.85 -13.52 -3.11
C THR A 184 -5.94 -12.46 -3.35
N THR A 185 -7.07 -12.59 -2.65
CA THR A 185 -8.24 -11.75 -2.82
C THR A 185 -8.46 -10.73 -1.69
N CYS A 186 -7.67 -10.78 -0.61
CA CYS A 186 -7.71 -9.81 0.48
C CYS A 186 -6.29 -9.33 0.91
N GLY A 187 -6.22 -8.14 1.53
CA GLY A 187 -4.99 -7.52 2.01
C GLY A 187 -4.71 -6.16 1.36
N PRO A 188 -3.65 -5.44 1.78
CA PRO A 188 -3.42 -4.04 1.39
C PRO A 188 -3.20 -3.78 -0.10
N HIS A 189 -2.99 -4.80 -0.92
CA HIS A 189 -2.97 -4.68 -2.37
C HIS A 189 -4.36 -4.56 -3.01
N ARG A 190 -5.43 -4.74 -2.21
CA ARG A 190 -6.85 -4.66 -2.62
C ARG A 190 -7.62 -3.54 -1.91
N ASP A 191 -6.98 -2.82 -0.99
CA ASP A 191 -7.58 -1.70 -0.25
C ASP A 191 -7.90 -0.51 -1.15
N ASP A 192 -8.77 0.38 -0.69
CA ASP A 192 -9.10 1.63 -1.38
C ASP A 192 -9.07 2.82 -0.41
#